data_AF-A0A2D3WPU6-F1
#
_entry.id   AF-A0A2D3WPU6-F1
#
_cell.length_a   1.000
_cell.length_b   1.000
_cell.length_c   1.000
_cell.angle_alpha   90.00
_cell.angle_beta   90.00
_cell.angle_gamma   90.00
#
_symmetry.space_group_name_H-M   'P 1'
#
loop_
_entity.id
_entity.type
_entity.pdbx_description
1 polymer ?
#
loop_
_entity_poly.entity_id
_entity_poly.type
_entity_poly.pdbx_seq_one_letter_code
_entity_poly.pdbx_strand_id
1 'polypeptide(L)'
;MPRNLTEVLTGEDKLTIKDIVKEDISDNLETSDATKFLSAKQGQVIKGFIDEINILLTSNDTSLDELQEIVNFIKINKTTLDTLGISNIAGLEDALTGKEPANSYLMKTNVAQTMTAQLTVKETKETYYAMTGTEINPANGTIQFRELTASATLTEVLESGQSITLMIKDADLYTLTLPTLTWCTTSGNVAPTWTGLDTIVLWKVSTSLFAAYLGSYE
;
A
#
# COMPACT_ATOMS: atom_id res chain seq x y z
N MET A 1 -74.83 -63.22 -8.43
CA MET A 1 -75.01 -63.59 -9.85
C MET A 1 -73.73 -63.25 -10.60
N PRO A 2 -73.16 -64.14 -11.42
CA PRO A 2 -71.97 -63.82 -12.20
C PRO A 2 -72.36 -62.81 -13.29
N ARG A 3 -71.65 -61.67 -13.37
CA ARG A 3 -71.85 -60.72 -14.47
C ARG A 3 -71.28 -61.35 -15.74
N ASN A 4 -72.08 -61.37 -16.80
CA ASN A 4 -71.69 -61.93 -18.08
C ASN A 4 -70.58 -61.04 -18.67
N LEU A 5 -69.50 -61.63 -19.20
CA LEU A 5 -68.34 -60.89 -19.72
C LEU A 5 -68.72 -59.84 -20.78
N THR A 6 -69.89 -60.02 -21.41
CA THR A 6 -70.46 -59.13 -22.43
C THR A 6 -70.87 -57.77 -21.87
N GLU A 7 -71.28 -57.65 -20.60
CA GLU A 7 -71.71 -56.37 -20.01
C GLU A 7 -70.55 -55.48 -19.55
N VAL A 8 -69.35 -56.05 -19.39
CA VAL A 8 -68.15 -55.30 -18.98
C VAL A 8 -67.51 -54.58 -20.17
N LEU A 9 -67.99 -54.83 -21.39
CA LEU A 9 -67.41 -54.32 -22.62
C LEU A 9 -68.34 -53.39 -23.42
N THR A 10 -69.52 -53.02 -22.90
CA THR A 10 -70.49 -52.12 -23.55
C THR A 10 -70.24 -50.64 -23.25
N GLY A 11 -68.98 -50.20 -23.29
CA GLY A 11 -68.64 -48.78 -23.32
C GLY A 11 -68.37 -48.38 -24.77
N GLU A 12 -68.93 -47.26 -25.23
CA GLU A 12 -68.70 -46.67 -26.55
C GLU A 12 -67.22 -46.33 -26.84
N ASP A 13 -66.30 -46.56 -25.90
CA ASP A 13 -64.88 -46.20 -25.98
C ASP A 13 -63.92 -47.37 -26.29
N LYS A 14 -64.40 -48.40 -27.00
CA LYS A 14 -63.52 -49.48 -27.47
C LYS A 14 -63.07 -49.23 -28.90
N LEU A 15 -61.89 -48.62 -29.05
CA LEU A 15 -61.18 -48.55 -30.32
C LEU A 15 -60.98 -49.96 -30.90
N THR A 16 -61.49 -50.20 -32.10
CA THR A 16 -61.15 -51.36 -32.91
C THR A 16 -60.02 -50.99 -33.88
N ILE A 17 -59.26 -51.96 -34.37
CA ILE A 17 -58.14 -51.71 -35.31
C ILE A 17 -58.60 -50.97 -36.59
N LYS A 18 -59.91 -51.01 -36.91
CA LYS A 18 -60.49 -50.29 -38.06
C LYS A 18 -60.66 -48.79 -37.83
N ASP A 19 -60.61 -48.33 -36.59
CA ASP A 19 -60.85 -46.94 -36.20
C ASP A 19 -59.57 -46.10 -36.20
N ILE A 20 -58.39 -46.70 -36.41
CA ILE A 20 -57.10 -46.01 -36.57
C ILE A 20 -56.76 -45.95 -38.06
N VAL A 21 -56.69 -44.76 -38.64
CA VAL A 21 -56.30 -44.55 -40.04
C VAL A 21 -54.86 -44.05 -40.14
N LYS A 22 -54.23 -44.19 -41.31
CA LYS A 22 -52.84 -43.77 -41.56
C LYS A 22 -52.60 -42.29 -41.20
N GLU A 23 -53.62 -41.45 -41.35
CA GLU A 23 -53.55 -40.03 -41.02
C GLU A 23 -53.37 -39.78 -39.52
N ASP A 24 -53.81 -40.70 -38.65
CA ASP A 24 -53.67 -40.58 -37.18
C ASP A 24 -52.24 -40.86 -36.73
N ILE A 25 -51.35 -41.34 -37.61
CA ILE A 25 -49.97 -41.69 -37.32
C ILE A 25 -49.03 -40.64 -37.92
N SER A 26 -48.24 -40.01 -37.06
CA SER A 26 -47.16 -39.10 -37.45
C SER A 26 -45.81 -39.83 -37.53
N ASP A 27 -45.13 -39.75 -38.67
CA ASP A 27 -43.76 -40.26 -38.87
C ASP A 27 -42.70 -39.15 -38.73
N ASN A 28 -42.82 -38.30 -37.71
CA ASN A 28 -41.82 -37.29 -37.33
C ASN A 28 -41.89 -37.03 -35.81
N LEU A 29 -40.87 -36.36 -35.27
CA LEU A 29 -40.81 -35.90 -33.87
C LEU A 29 -41.13 -34.40 -33.71
N GLU A 30 -41.74 -33.79 -34.72
CA GLU A 30 -41.97 -32.35 -34.77
C GLU A 30 -43.45 -31.98 -34.63
N THR A 31 -44.37 -32.93 -34.86
CA THR A 31 -45.81 -32.68 -34.70
C THR A 31 -46.13 -32.29 -33.27
N SER A 32 -46.97 -31.26 -33.12
CA SER A 32 -47.55 -30.83 -31.85
C SER A 32 -49.05 -31.12 -31.79
N ASP A 33 -49.61 -31.80 -32.79
CA ASP A 33 -51.01 -32.20 -32.82
C ASP A 33 -51.24 -33.32 -31.80
N ALA A 34 -51.93 -32.97 -30.72
CA ALA A 34 -52.23 -33.88 -29.60
C ALA A 34 -53.15 -35.06 -29.99
N THR A 35 -53.76 -35.03 -31.18
CA THR A 35 -54.62 -36.12 -31.68
C THR A 35 -53.84 -37.19 -32.46
N LYS A 36 -52.55 -36.96 -32.74
CA LYS A 36 -51.71 -37.89 -33.51
C LYS A 36 -50.91 -38.83 -32.60
N PHE A 37 -50.84 -40.08 -33.02
CA PHE A 37 -49.92 -41.07 -32.46
C PHE A 37 -48.58 -41.01 -33.19
N LEU A 38 -47.48 -41.25 -32.49
CA LEU A 38 -46.18 -41.44 -33.12
C LEU A 38 -46.10 -42.79 -33.82
N SER A 39 -45.42 -42.83 -34.98
CA SER A 39 -45.13 -44.07 -35.67
C SER A 39 -44.15 -44.95 -34.86
N ALA A 40 -44.18 -46.27 -35.10
CA ALA A 40 -43.19 -47.18 -34.52
C ALA A 40 -41.74 -46.82 -34.91
N LYS A 41 -41.54 -46.19 -36.08
CA LYS A 41 -40.24 -45.72 -36.54
C LYS A 41 -39.74 -44.54 -35.69
N GLN A 42 -40.62 -43.61 -35.30
CA GLN A 42 -40.27 -42.56 -34.35
C GLN A 42 -39.98 -43.10 -32.95
N GLY A 43 -40.67 -44.18 -32.55
CA GLY A 43 -40.33 -44.94 -31.35
C GLY A 43 -38.89 -45.49 -31.36
N GLN A 44 -38.41 -45.97 -32.52
CA GLN A 44 -37.00 -46.39 -32.68
C GLN A 44 -36.02 -45.23 -32.62
N VAL A 45 -36.35 -44.08 -33.23
CA VAL A 45 -35.50 -42.87 -33.17
C VAL A 45 -35.34 -42.40 -31.72
N ILE A 46 -36.45 -42.28 -30.99
CA ILE A 46 -36.43 -41.92 -29.57
C ILE A 46 -35.62 -42.94 -28.77
N LYS A 47 -35.79 -44.24 -29.03
CA LYS A 47 -34.99 -45.28 -28.38
C LYS A 47 -33.50 -45.09 -28.65
N GLY A 48 -33.10 -44.74 -29.87
CA GLY A 48 -31.70 -44.46 -30.22
C GLY A 48 -31.11 -43.32 -29.38
N PHE A 49 -31.82 -42.18 -29.26
CA PHE A 49 -31.38 -41.08 -28.40
C PHE A 49 -31.36 -41.47 -26.92
N ILE A 50 -32.32 -42.27 -26.45
CA ILE A 50 -32.34 -42.78 -25.08
C ILE A 50 -31.16 -43.73 -24.83
N ASP A 51 -30.84 -44.59 -25.79
CA ASP A 51 -29.69 -45.50 -25.70
C ASP A 51 -28.38 -44.68 -25.65
N GLU A 52 -28.23 -43.64 -26.47
CA GLU A 52 -27.07 -42.73 -26.43
C GLU A 52 -26.94 -41.99 -25.08
N ILE A 53 -28.06 -41.49 -24.55
CA ILE A 53 -28.10 -40.86 -23.21
C ILE A 53 -27.75 -41.87 -22.12
N ASN A 54 -28.29 -43.08 -22.18
CA ASN A 54 -28.00 -44.13 -21.20
C ASN A 54 -26.54 -44.56 -21.29
N ILE A 55 -25.96 -44.65 -22.50
CA ILE A 55 -24.53 -44.86 -22.68
C ILE A 55 -23.77 -43.75 -21.96
N LEU A 56 -24.10 -42.47 -22.16
CA LEU A 56 -23.41 -41.37 -21.45
C LEU A 56 -23.58 -41.40 -19.92
N LEU A 57 -24.77 -41.77 -19.43
CA LEU A 57 -25.09 -41.81 -17.99
C LEU A 57 -24.57 -43.06 -17.27
N THR A 58 -24.40 -44.16 -18.00
CA THR A 58 -23.87 -45.44 -17.46
C THR A 58 -22.41 -45.65 -17.84
N SER A 59 -21.88 -44.82 -18.74
CA SER A 59 -20.48 -44.80 -19.11
C SER A 59 -19.68 -44.40 -17.87
N ASN A 60 -18.81 -45.31 -17.49
CA ASN A 60 -17.69 -45.09 -16.59
C ASN A 60 -16.58 -44.31 -17.31
N ASP A 61 -16.92 -43.29 -18.13
CA ASP A 61 -15.95 -42.54 -18.92
C ASP A 61 -14.99 -41.83 -17.98
N THR A 62 -13.88 -42.51 -17.69
CA THR A 62 -12.88 -42.06 -16.74
C THR A 62 -12.34 -40.71 -17.17
N SER A 63 -12.41 -40.36 -18.46
CA SER A 63 -11.97 -39.07 -18.99
C SER A 63 -12.74 -37.88 -18.38
N LEU A 64 -14.05 -38.01 -18.15
CA LEU A 64 -14.85 -36.93 -17.54
C LEU A 64 -14.58 -36.82 -16.04
N ASP A 65 -14.40 -37.95 -15.37
CA ASP A 65 -13.99 -38.01 -13.96
C ASP A 65 -12.55 -37.48 -13.75
N GLU A 66 -11.63 -37.81 -14.64
CA GLU A 66 -10.24 -37.35 -14.69
C GLU A 66 -10.15 -35.84 -14.99
N LEU A 67 -10.98 -35.32 -15.91
CA LEU A 67 -11.08 -33.87 -16.14
C LEU A 67 -11.60 -33.14 -14.90
N GLN A 68 -12.55 -33.73 -14.18
CA GLN A 68 -13.06 -33.15 -12.95
C GLN A 68 -11.99 -33.15 -11.84
N GLU A 69 -11.15 -34.19 -11.77
CA GLU A 69 -9.98 -34.25 -10.88
C GLU A 69 -8.96 -33.15 -11.22
N ILE A 70 -8.63 -32.96 -12.50
CA ILE A 70 -7.75 -31.87 -12.97
C ILE A 70 -8.31 -30.50 -12.60
N VAL A 71 -9.61 -30.27 -12.82
CA VAL A 71 -10.26 -29.00 -12.45
C VAL A 71 -10.19 -28.75 -10.94
N ASN A 72 -10.34 -29.80 -10.12
CA ASN A 72 -10.20 -29.68 -8.67
C ASN A 72 -8.77 -29.33 -8.26
N PHE A 73 -7.77 -29.97 -8.87
CA PHE A 73 -6.37 -29.65 -8.65
C PHE A 73 -6.03 -28.19 -9.03
N ILE A 74 -6.54 -27.70 -10.16
CA ILE A 74 -6.38 -26.31 -10.59
C ILE A 74 -7.00 -25.33 -9.58
N LYS A 75 -8.18 -25.63 -9.03
CA LYS A 75 -8.82 -24.80 -8.01
C LYS A 75 -7.98 -24.73 -6.73
N ILE A 76 -7.45 -25.85 -6.26
CA ILE A 76 -6.57 -25.91 -5.07
C ILE A 76 -5.28 -25.12 -5.31
N ASN A 77 -4.66 -25.30 -6.47
CA ASN A 77 -3.45 -24.55 -6.84
C ASN A 77 -3.73 -23.06 -6.92
N LYS A 78 -4.85 -22.65 -7.51
CA LYS A 78 -5.27 -21.25 -7.55
C LYS A 78 -5.39 -20.67 -6.14
N THR A 79 -6.08 -21.34 -5.23
CA THR A 79 -6.18 -20.91 -3.82
C THR A 79 -4.82 -20.82 -3.15
N THR A 80 -3.93 -21.79 -3.40
CA THR A 80 -2.56 -21.79 -2.86
C THR A 80 -1.76 -20.60 -3.37
N LEU A 81 -1.81 -20.33 -4.68
CA LEU A 81 -1.14 -19.21 -5.33
C LEU A 81 -1.70 -17.86 -4.83
N ASP A 82 -3.01 -17.73 -4.69
CA ASP A 82 -3.68 -16.54 -4.16
C ASP A 82 -3.29 -16.28 -2.68
N THR A 83 -2.88 -17.33 -1.96
CA THR A 83 -2.45 -17.25 -0.55
C THR A 83 -0.94 -17.01 -0.42
N LEU A 84 -0.16 -17.03 -1.50
CA LEU A 84 1.26 -16.70 -1.43
C LEU A 84 1.43 -15.21 -1.11
N GLY A 85 1.84 -14.92 0.12
CA GLY A 85 2.16 -13.59 0.62
C GLY A 85 3.28 -13.67 1.65
N ILE A 86 3.88 -12.53 2.01
CA ILE A 86 5.02 -12.48 2.93
C ILE A 86 4.70 -13.15 4.27
N SER A 87 3.48 -12.94 4.80
CA SER A 87 2.99 -13.54 6.04
C SER A 87 2.77 -15.05 5.97
N ASN A 88 2.64 -15.60 4.76
CA ASN A 88 2.20 -16.97 4.54
C ASN A 88 3.34 -17.89 4.07
N ILE A 89 4.53 -17.34 3.81
CA ILE A 89 5.73 -18.10 3.48
C ILE A 89 6.63 -18.12 4.71
N ALA A 90 6.73 -19.29 5.35
CA ALA A 90 7.52 -19.49 6.57
C ALA A 90 8.97 -18.99 6.39
N GLY A 91 9.40 -18.12 7.32
CA GLY A 91 10.76 -17.57 7.36
C GLY A 91 11.05 -16.47 6.33
N LEU A 92 10.11 -16.13 5.43
CA LEU A 92 10.31 -15.01 4.49
C LEU A 92 10.29 -13.66 5.21
N GLU A 93 9.41 -13.49 6.19
CA GLU A 93 9.39 -12.31 7.06
C GLU A 93 10.74 -12.12 7.77
N ASP A 94 11.26 -13.17 8.42
CA ASP A 94 12.58 -13.14 9.08
C ASP A 94 13.72 -12.81 8.11
N ALA A 95 13.70 -13.43 6.91
CA ALA A 95 14.71 -13.19 5.90
C ALA A 95 14.66 -11.76 5.33
N LEU A 96 13.46 -11.18 5.22
CA LEU A 96 13.26 -9.80 4.81
C LEU A 96 13.67 -8.82 5.91
N THR A 97 13.28 -9.05 7.16
CA THR A 97 13.72 -8.25 8.31
C THR A 97 15.23 -8.30 8.48
N GLY A 98 15.88 -9.44 8.22
CA GLY A 98 17.34 -9.56 8.21
C GLY A 98 18.03 -8.92 7.01
N LYS A 99 17.27 -8.63 5.94
CA LYS A 99 17.75 -7.94 4.73
C LYS A 99 17.40 -6.46 4.68
N GLU A 100 16.42 -6.01 5.46
CA GLU A 100 16.29 -4.60 5.80
C GLU A 100 17.62 -4.23 6.46
N PRO A 101 18.48 -3.44 5.80
CA PRO A 101 19.78 -3.19 6.34
C PRO A 101 19.55 -2.43 7.64
N ALA A 102 19.92 -3.04 8.77
CA ALA A 102 20.06 -2.35 10.04
C ALA A 102 20.99 -1.11 9.95
N ASN A 103 21.63 -0.87 8.80
CA ASN A 103 22.52 0.23 8.47
C ASN A 103 22.34 0.77 7.04
N SER A 104 21.37 1.65 6.76
CA SER A 104 21.51 2.52 5.57
C SER A 104 21.14 3.99 5.75
N TYR A 105 20.77 4.43 6.94
CA TYR A 105 20.89 5.84 7.31
C TYR A 105 20.80 5.93 8.85
N LEU A 106 21.93 6.20 9.52
CA LEU A 106 21.92 6.45 10.98
C LEU A 106 21.08 7.68 11.37
N MET A 107 20.58 8.43 10.37
CA MET A 107 19.83 9.66 10.54
C MET A 107 18.70 9.80 9.51
N LYS A 108 17.65 8.95 9.53
CA LYS A 108 16.43 9.12 8.68
C LYS A 108 16.10 10.61 8.40
N THR A 109 16.04 10.99 7.12
CA THR A 109 15.96 12.40 6.68
C THR A 109 14.69 13.16 7.11
N ASN A 110 13.66 12.45 7.58
CA ASN A 110 12.34 13.01 7.84
C ASN A 110 11.81 12.69 9.25
N VAL A 111 12.67 12.27 10.18
CA VAL A 111 12.27 11.94 11.56
C VAL A 111 13.33 12.44 12.55
N ALA A 112 12.88 13.12 13.60
CA ALA A 112 13.73 13.48 14.73
C ALA A 112 14.32 12.21 15.36
N GLN A 113 15.64 12.17 15.56
CA GLN A 113 16.34 11.02 16.09
C GLN A 113 17.19 11.41 17.29
N THR A 114 17.13 10.59 18.34
CA THR A 114 17.95 10.74 19.53
C THR A 114 19.05 9.69 19.52
N MET A 115 20.30 10.13 19.38
CA MET A 115 21.48 9.26 19.55
C MET A 115 21.88 9.28 21.02
N THR A 116 21.80 8.13 21.70
CA THR A 116 22.12 8.00 23.13
C THR A 116 23.53 7.46 23.40
N ALA A 117 24.28 7.13 22.33
CA ALA A 117 25.63 6.58 22.39
C ALA A 117 26.60 7.42 21.53
N GLN A 118 27.88 7.04 21.53
CA GLN A 118 28.92 7.74 20.77
C GLN A 118 28.67 7.65 19.25
N LEU A 119 28.75 8.79 18.58
CA LEU A 119 28.78 8.90 17.14
C LEU A 119 30.20 9.29 16.69
N THR A 120 30.78 8.53 15.77
CA THR A 120 32.05 8.90 15.12
C THR A 120 31.76 9.25 13.67
N VAL A 121 31.91 10.54 13.33
CA VAL A 121 31.82 11.05 11.96
C VAL A 121 33.20 11.48 11.50
N LYS A 122 33.55 11.17 10.25
CA LYS A 122 34.82 11.59 9.67
C LYS A 122 34.85 13.10 9.39
N GLU A 123 33.71 13.65 8.98
CA GLU A 123 33.53 15.07 8.67
C GLU A 123 32.06 15.44 8.90
N THR A 124 31.82 16.68 9.35
CA THR A 124 30.50 17.29 9.44
C THR A 124 30.43 18.47 8.48
N LYS A 125 29.45 18.46 7.58
CA LYS A 125 29.11 19.62 6.76
C LYS A 125 27.89 20.31 7.35
N GLU A 126 28.09 21.51 7.87
CA GLU A 126 27.02 22.35 8.41
C GLU A 126 26.37 23.18 7.30
N THR A 127 25.08 23.44 7.44
CA THR A 127 24.36 24.34 6.53
C THR A 127 24.74 25.77 6.82
N TYR A 128 25.23 26.48 5.80
CA TYR A 128 25.45 27.92 5.81
C TYR A 128 24.16 28.65 5.40
N TYR A 129 23.81 29.71 6.13
CA TYR A 129 22.66 30.54 5.82
C TYR A 129 22.96 32.05 5.92
N ALA A 130 22.75 32.76 4.81
CA ALA A 130 22.83 34.21 4.77
C ALA A 130 21.48 34.81 5.20
N MET A 131 21.45 35.46 6.35
CA MET A 131 20.24 35.98 6.99
C MET A 131 19.71 37.24 6.30
N THR A 132 18.43 37.22 5.94
CA THR A 132 17.69 38.40 5.47
C THR A 132 16.74 38.97 6.53
N GLY A 133 16.34 38.16 7.51
CA GLY A 133 15.48 38.55 8.62
C GLY A 133 16.24 38.94 9.88
N THR A 134 15.51 39.05 10.98
CA THR A 134 16.04 39.38 12.30
C THR A 134 16.21 38.16 13.22
N GLU A 135 15.67 37.00 12.85
CA GLU A 135 15.68 35.80 13.70
C GLU A 135 16.92 34.92 13.45
N ILE A 136 17.68 34.67 14.51
CA ILE A 136 18.75 33.68 14.56
C ILE A 136 18.09 32.31 14.81
N ASN A 137 18.02 31.49 13.76
CA ASN A 137 17.29 30.22 13.77
C ASN A 137 18.16 29.04 13.30
N PRO A 138 18.60 28.15 14.20
CA PRO A 138 19.43 26.99 13.83
C PRO A 138 18.80 26.06 12.78
N ALA A 139 17.47 26.07 12.61
CA ALA A 139 16.80 25.27 11.58
C ALA A 139 17.16 25.69 10.15
N ASN A 140 17.62 26.94 9.95
CA ASN A 140 18.11 27.41 8.65
C ASN A 140 19.58 27.05 8.41
N GLY A 141 20.31 26.70 9.46
CA GLY A 141 21.74 26.39 9.45
C GLY A 141 22.44 26.86 10.71
N THR A 142 23.44 26.10 11.16
CA THR A 142 24.24 26.37 12.37
C THR A 142 25.43 27.30 12.10
N ILE A 143 25.67 27.64 10.83
CA ILE A 143 26.56 28.72 10.42
C ILE A 143 25.73 29.79 9.73
N GLN A 144 25.70 31.00 10.30
CA GLN A 144 24.90 32.10 9.78
C GLN A 144 25.74 33.35 9.52
N PHE A 145 25.34 34.11 8.52
CA PHE A 145 25.95 35.38 8.14
C PHE A 145 24.90 36.48 8.08
N ARG A 146 25.19 37.64 8.65
CA ARG A 146 24.33 38.82 8.62
C ARG A 146 25.12 40.05 8.20
N GLU A 147 24.74 40.66 7.08
CA GLU A 147 25.22 41.98 6.69
C GLU A 147 24.19 43.06 7.05
N LEU A 148 24.64 44.08 7.77
CA LEU A 148 23.80 45.20 8.16
C LEU A 148 23.83 46.27 7.08
N THR A 149 22.66 46.65 6.59
CA THR A 149 22.45 47.81 5.70
C THR A 149 21.72 48.95 6.41
N ALA A 150 21.30 48.71 7.66
CA ALA A 150 20.67 49.62 8.59
C ALA A 150 20.80 49.02 10.01
N SER A 151 20.59 49.85 11.04
CA SER A 151 20.54 49.36 12.43
C SER A 151 19.48 48.28 12.60
N ALA A 152 19.81 47.20 13.30
CA ALA A 152 18.96 46.02 13.41
C ALA A 152 18.91 45.48 14.84
N THR A 153 17.76 44.92 15.22
CA THR A 153 17.59 44.14 16.44
C THR A 153 17.36 42.69 16.06
N LEU A 154 18.25 41.80 16.51
CA LEU A 154 18.13 40.37 16.27
C LEU A 154 17.35 39.69 17.41
N THR A 155 16.60 38.65 17.04
CA THR A 155 15.90 37.73 17.94
C THR A 155 16.52 36.33 17.83
N GLU A 156 16.18 35.42 18.74
CA GLU A 156 16.67 34.03 18.69
C GLU A 156 15.55 33.04 18.98
N VAL A 157 15.69 31.84 18.42
CA VAL A 157 14.80 30.70 18.68
C VAL A 157 15.60 29.44 19.03
N LEU A 158 16.78 29.60 19.64
CA LEU A 158 17.60 28.46 20.06
C LEU A 158 16.87 27.70 21.17
N GLU A 159 17.00 26.38 21.16
CA GLU A 159 16.63 25.49 22.26
C GLU A 159 17.84 25.23 23.17
N SER A 160 17.59 24.83 24.43
CA SER A 160 18.67 24.44 25.34
C SER A 160 19.50 23.30 24.74
N GLY A 161 20.82 23.48 24.69
CA GLY A 161 21.75 22.53 24.09
C GLY A 161 22.11 22.82 22.64
N GLN A 162 21.54 23.87 22.02
CA GLN A 162 21.90 24.31 20.67
C GLN A 162 22.98 25.39 20.69
N SER A 163 23.76 25.45 19.61
CA SER A 163 24.76 26.48 19.35
C SER A 163 24.75 26.91 17.88
N ILE A 164 25.25 28.11 17.62
CA ILE A 164 25.38 28.67 16.28
C ILE A 164 26.65 29.52 16.17
N THR A 165 27.33 29.45 15.03
CA THR A 165 28.36 30.41 14.65
C THR A 165 27.72 31.51 13.80
N LEU A 166 27.77 32.75 14.27
CA LEU A 166 27.21 33.92 13.59
C LEU A 166 28.33 34.87 13.18
N MET A 167 28.40 35.15 11.89
CA MET A 167 29.26 36.18 11.30
C MET A 167 28.43 37.42 11.02
N ILE A 168 28.94 38.59 11.40
CA ILE A 168 28.23 39.85 11.33
C ILE A 168 29.10 40.87 10.62
N LYS A 169 28.55 41.48 9.58
CA LYS A 169 29.19 42.54 8.81
C LYS A 169 28.55 43.90 9.08
N ASP A 170 29.39 44.92 9.17
CA ASP A 170 29.06 46.35 9.29
C ASP A 170 28.34 46.73 10.60
N ALA A 171 28.61 46.00 11.69
CA ALA A 171 28.10 46.31 13.03
C ALA A 171 28.87 47.43 13.76
N ASP A 172 29.97 47.89 13.18
CA ASP A 172 30.67 49.12 13.50
C ASP A 172 29.99 50.35 12.86
N LEU A 173 29.38 50.18 11.68
CA LEU A 173 28.68 51.24 10.94
C LEU A 173 27.21 51.39 11.38
N TYR A 174 26.55 50.28 11.71
CA TYR A 174 25.14 50.23 12.09
C TYR A 174 24.96 49.65 13.49
N THR A 175 24.03 50.22 14.26
CA THR A 175 23.76 49.71 15.61
C THR A 175 23.13 48.32 15.54
N LEU A 176 23.82 47.32 16.07
CA LEU A 176 23.32 45.97 16.28
C LEU A 176 22.85 45.78 17.72
N THR A 177 21.59 45.40 17.90
CA THR A 177 21.05 44.92 19.17
C THR A 177 20.88 43.41 19.11
N LEU A 178 21.63 42.68 19.94
CA LEU A 178 21.48 41.22 20.09
C LEU A 178 20.37 40.87 21.10
N PRO A 179 19.88 39.61 21.08
CA PRO A 179 19.03 39.11 22.15
C PRO A 179 19.68 39.26 23.53
N THR A 180 18.88 39.22 24.60
CA THR A 180 19.42 39.23 25.96
C THR A 180 20.32 38.02 26.15
N LEU A 181 21.62 38.27 26.35
CA LEU A 181 22.64 37.23 26.46
C LEU A 181 23.69 37.60 27.50
N THR A 182 24.42 36.59 27.95
CA THR A 182 25.60 36.76 28.81
C THR A 182 26.86 36.55 27.97
N TRP A 183 27.70 37.57 27.92
CA TRP A 183 28.99 37.46 27.24
C TRP A 183 29.96 36.59 28.03
N CYS A 184 30.72 35.76 27.34
CA CYS A 184 31.82 34.99 27.88
C CYS A 184 33.10 35.44 27.17
N THR A 185 33.72 36.51 27.67
CA THR A 185 34.98 37.04 27.12
C THR A 185 36.10 36.97 28.14
N THR A 186 37.34 37.09 27.67
CA THR A 186 38.53 37.16 28.53
C THR A 186 38.53 38.37 29.48
N SER A 187 37.73 39.39 29.17
CA SER A 187 37.58 40.62 29.96
C SER A 187 36.34 40.61 30.85
N GLY A 188 35.67 39.45 31.00
CA GLY A 188 34.44 39.28 31.77
C GLY A 188 33.17 39.29 30.91
N ASN A 189 32.02 39.49 31.55
CA ASN A 189 30.70 39.46 30.90
C ASN A 189 30.38 40.79 30.18
N VAL A 190 31.28 41.21 29.29
CA VAL A 190 31.22 42.49 28.57
C VAL A 190 31.10 42.22 27.06
N ALA A 191 30.31 43.04 26.38
CA ALA A 191 30.17 42.98 24.93
C ALA A 191 31.48 43.36 24.21
N PRO A 192 31.82 42.72 23.08
CA PRO A 192 32.95 43.12 22.27
C PRO A 192 32.69 44.47 21.59
N THR A 193 33.78 45.10 21.13
CA THR A 193 33.69 46.21 20.18
C THR A 193 33.63 45.63 18.78
N TRP A 194 32.58 45.99 18.02
CA TRP A 194 32.45 45.60 16.63
C TRP A 194 33.48 46.34 15.77
N THR A 195 33.96 45.67 14.72
CA THR A 195 35.02 46.17 13.86
C THR A 195 34.60 46.24 12.40
N GLY A 196 34.23 45.14 11.76
CA GLY A 196 33.95 45.12 10.33
C GLY A 196 33.25 43.84 9.92
N LEU A 197 33.96 42.71 9.93
CA LEU A 197 33.38 41.37 9.87
C LEU A 197 33.76 40.59 11.12
N ASP A 198 32.82 40.50 12.03
CA ASP A 198 33.00 39.94 13.36
C ASP A 198 32.33 38.57 13.47
N THR A 199 33.00 37.62 14.12
CA THR A 199 32.45 36.28 14.35
C THR A 199 32.19 36.07 15.83
N ILE A 200 30.99 35.60 16.15
CA ILE A 200 30.58 35.17 17.48
C ILE A 200 30.05 33.74 17.44
N VAL A 201 30.20 33.01 18.53
CA VAL A 201 29.43 31.78 18.78
C VAL A 201 28.38 32.08 19.83
N LEU A 202 27.13 31.70 19.58
CA LEU A 202 26.07 31.73 20.58
C LEU A 202 25.67 30.30 20.94
N TRP A 203 25.37 30.06 22.22
CA TRP A 203 24.83 28.79 22.68
C TRP A 203 23.84 29.01 23.81
N LYS A 204 22.89 28.10 23.95
CA LYS A 204 21.82 28.21 24.95
C LYS A 204 21.88 27.09 25.95
N VAL A 205 21.78 27.44 27.23
CA VAL A 205 21.69 26.49 28.35
C VAL A 205 20.45 26.84 29.16
N SER A 206 19.51 25.91 29.27
CA SER A 206 18.18 26.16 29.84
C SER A 206 17.51 27.34 29.14
N THR A 207 17.36 28.48 29.82
CA THR A 207 16.71 29.69 29.33
C THR A 207 17.70 30.81 29.01
N SER A 208 18.99 30.62 29.30
CA SER A 208 20.02 31.64 29.18
C SER A 208 20.78 31.48 27.87
N LEU A 209 20.84 32.55 27.08
CA LEU A 209 21.72 32.65 25.92
C LEU A 209 23.08 33.16 26.35
N PHE A 210 24.13 32.55 25.82
CA PHE A 210 25.51 32.95 26.00
C PHE A 210 26.13 33.27 24.66
N ALA A 211 27.12 34.16 24.64
CA ALA A 211 27.90 34.43 23.45
C ALA A 211 29.38 34.60 23.78
N ALA A 212 30.25 34.12 22.90
CA ALA A 212 31.68 34.38 22.94
C ALA A 212 32.12 35.02 21.62
N TYR A 213 32.95 36.06 21.75
CA TYR A 213 33.57 36.71 20.60
C TYR A 213 34.78 35.90 20.15
N LEU A 214 34.78 35.47 18.89
CA LEU A 214 35.84 34.65 18.30
C LEU A 214 36.91 35.49 17.60
N GLY A 215 36.57 36.73 17.23
CA GLY A 215 37.47 37.66 16.56
C GLY A 215 36.84 38.29 15.32
N SER A 216 37.62 39.11 14.65
CA SER A 216 37.30 39.68 13.35
C SER A 216 38.33 39.24 12.29
N TYR A 217 37.93 39.26 11.03
CA TYR A 217 38.83 39.10 9.89
C TYR A 217 38.42 40.02 8.74
N GLU A 218 39.39 40.47 7.95
CA GLU A 218 39.19 41.35 6.79
C GLU A 218 39.26 40.57 5.47
#